data_AF-A0A967LZ87-F1
#
_entry.id   AF-A0A967LZ87-F1
#
_cell.length_a   1.000
_cell.length_b   1.000
_cell.length_c   1.000
_cell.angle_alpha   90.00
_cell.angle_beta   90.00
_cell.angle_gamma   90.00
#
_symmetry.space_group_name_H-M   'P 1'
#
loop_
_entity.id
_entity.type
_entity.pdbx_description
1 polymer ?
#
loop_
_entity_poly.entity_id
_entity_poly.type
_entity_poly.pdbx_seq_one_letter_code
_entity_poly.pdbx_strand_id
1 'polypeptide(L)'
;NFRNPSGWPDPEQYTTVRDLSTLAAATIREFPNLYGYYKEKSFTFNKIKQGNRNPLLYRDDGADGLKTGHTEASGYGLAASAEREGRRVIVVAHGMQSIRRRGDQVGRLLNWAFREWGQYALFESGETVADLPVWL
;
A
#
# COMPACT_ATOMS: atom_id res chain seq x y z
N ASN A 1 16.86 -6.26 1.67
CA ASN A 1 18.12 -5.70 1.15
C ASN A 1 17.83 -5.04 -0.18
N PHE A 2 18.17 -3.76 -0.35
CA PHE A 2 18.00 -3.03 -1.61
C PHE A 2 19.37 -2.77 -2.22
N ARG A 3 19.57 -3.23 -3.47
CA ARG A 3 20.84 -3.06 -4.17
C ARG A 3 20.81 -1.90 -5.17
N ASN A 4 19.63 -1.54 -5.68
CA ASN A 4 19.47 -0.41 -6.58
C ASN A 4 18.11 0.30 -6.36
N PRO A 5 17.98 1.58 -6.78
CA PRO A 5 16.74 2.34 -6.58
C PRO A 5 15.63 1.98 -7.57
N SER A 6 15.93 1.24 -8.63
CA SER A 6 14.99 0.97 -9.74
C SER A 6 14.17 -0.30 -9.58
N GLY A 7 14.66 -1.25 -8.78
CA GLY A 7 14.08 -2.59 -8.68
C GLY A 7 14.51 -3.56 -9.78
N TRP A 8 15.51 -3.24 -10.62
CA TRP A 8 16.08 -4.20 -11.58
C TRP A 8 16.68 -5.40 -10.83
N PRO A 9 16.60 -6.62 -11.39
CA PRO A 9 17.04 -7.84 -10.73
C PRO A 9 18.50 -7.78 -10.31
N ASP A 10 18.74 -8.19 -9.07
CA ASP A 10 20.04 -8.37 -8.47
C ASP A 10 19.90 -9.54 -7.46
N PRO A 11 20.83 -10.51 -7.43
CA PRO A 11 20.73 -11.68 -6.55
C PRO A 11 20.56 -11.35 -5.06
N GLU A 12 21.05 -10.19 -4.63
CA GLU A 12 20.99 -9.74 -3.24
C GLU A 12 19.92 -8.66 -3.02
N GLN A 13 19.11 -8.36 -4.04
CA GLN A 13 17.95 -7.49 -3.92
C GLN A 13 16.69 -8.31 -3.60
N TYR A 14 16.28 -8.24 -2.34
CA TYR A 14 15.09 -8.93 -1.85
C TYR A 14 14.39 -8.13 -0.76
N THR A 15 13.08 -8.37 -0.67
CA THR A 15 12.20 -7.80 0.35
C THR A 15 11.06 -8.77 0.59
N THR A 16 10.30 -8.59 1.64
CA THR A 16 9.10 -9.39 1.92
C THR A 16 7.83 -8.56 1.74
N VAL A 17 6.68 -9.23 1.63
CA VAL A 17 5.38 -8.55 1.65
C VAL A 17 5.15 -7.77 2.95
N ARG A 18 5.71 -8.25 4.07
CA ARG A 18 5.67 -7.56 5.37
C ARG A 18 6.49 -6.28 5.33
N ASP A 19 7.74 -6.33 4.84
CA ASP A 19 8.61 -5.15 4.77
C ASP A 19 8.01 -4.06 3.86
N LEU A 20 7.46 -4.48 2.72
CA LEU A 20 6.75 -3.57 1.81
C LEU A 20 5.49 -2.97 2.42
N SER A 21 4.78 -3.72 3.29
CA SER A 21 3.62 -3.20 4.02
C SER A 21 4.03 -2.15 5.05
N THR A 22 5.12 -2.40 5.78
CA THR A 22 5.73 -1.42 6.70
C THR A 22 6.18 -0.16 5.95
N LEU A 23 6.85 -0.33 4.81
CA LEU A 23 7.28 0.79 3.97
C LEU A 23 6.11 1.60 3.43
N ALA A 24 5.03 0.94 2.98
CA ALA A 24 3.82 1.61 2.53
C ALA A 24 3.18 2.44 3.66
N ALA A 25 3.06 1.87 4.86
CA ALA A 25 2.54 2.57 6.03
C ALA A 25 3.41 3.78 6.41
N ALA A 26 4.73 3.62 6.42
CA ALA A 26 5.67 4.72 6.69
C ALA A 26 5.54 5.83 5.63
N THR A 27 5.46 5.47 4.34
CA THR A 27 5.29 6.43 3.24
C THR A 27 4.04 7.30 3.41
N ILE A 28 2.91 6.68 3.78
CA ILE A 28 1.64 7.38 4.01
C ILE A 28 1.75 8.33 5.20
N ARG A 29 2.33 7.86 6.31
CA ARG A 29 2.40 8.60 7.57
C ARG A 29 3.41 9.74 7.54
N GLU A 30 4.60 9.50 6.99
CA GLU A 30 5.75 10.40 7.10
C GLU A 30 5.86 11.35 5.90
N PHE A 31 5.31 10.97 4.75
CA PHE A 31 5.40 11.76 3.53
C PHE A 31 4.02 11.99 2.87
N PRO A 32 3.00 12.49 3.59
CA PRO A 32 1.64 12.62 3.07
C PRO A 32 1.56 13.50 1.81
N ASN A 33 2.39 14.55 1.73
CA ASN A 33 2.46 15.42 0.56
C ASN A 33 2.97 14.68 -0.70
N LEU A 34 3.96 13.79 -0.54
CA LEU A 34 4.51 13.00 -1.65
C LEU A 34 3.63 11.79 -1.96
N TYR A 35 2.97 11.24 -0.94
CA TYR A 35 2.03 10.14 -1.10
C TYR A 35 0.90 10.49 -2.09
N GLY A 36 0.47 11.76 -2.11
CA GLY A 36 -0.54 12.26 -3.03
C GLY A 36 -0.26 11.99 -4.51
N TYR A 37 1.00 11.81 -4.93
CA TYR A 37 1.31 11.48 -6.32
C TYR A 37 0.90 10.06 -6.73
N TYR A 38 0.74 9.13 -5.79
CA TYR A 38 0.40 7.74 -6.12
C TYR A 38 -1.02 7.58 -6.69
N LYS A 39 -1.95 8.49 -6.37
CA LYS A 39 -3.33 8.47 -6.86
C LYS A 39 -3.53 9.16 -8.22
N GLU A 40 -2.52 9.86 -8.73
CA GLU A 40 -2.62 10.52 -10.03
C GLU A 40 -2.85 9.47 -11.14
N LYS A 41 -3.98 9.56 -11.85
CA LYS A 41 -4.39 8.56 -12.86
C LYS A 41 -3.57 8.66 -14.15
N SER A 42 -2.91 9.79 -14.40
CA SER A 42 -2.02 9.96 -15.54
C SER A 42 -1.00 11.07 -15.35
N PHE A 43 0.12 10.97 -16.05
CA PHE A 43 1.15 12.01 -16.11
C PHE A 43 1.63 12.18 -17.56
N THR A 44 1.90 13.41 -17.99
CA THR A 44 2.41 13.70 -19.33
C THR A 44 3.87 14.09 -19.25
N PHE A 45 4.74 13.31 -19.90
CA PHE A 45 6.16 13.60 -20.02
C PHE A 45 6.56 13.62 -21.49
N ASN A 46 7.32 14.63 -21.91
CA ASN A 46 7.76 14.78 -23.30
C ASN A 46 6.62 14.63 -24.32
N LYS A 47 5.48 15.30 -24.05
CA LYS A 47 4.24 15.27 -24.86
C LYS A 47 3.56 13.89 -24.94
N ILE A 48 4.00 12.89 -24.18
CA ILE A 48 3.41 11.55 -24.14
C ILE A 48 2.67 11.35 -22.82
N LYS A 49 1.36 11.10 -22.89
CA LYS A 49 0.53 10.80 -21.73
C LYS A 49 0.71 9.34 -21.32
N GLN A 50 0.99 9.13 -20.03
CA GLN A 50 1.17 7.82 -19.43
C GLN A 50 0.07 7.58 -18.40
N GLY A 51 -0.61 6.44 -18.47
CA GLY A 51 -1.59 6.02 -17.47
C GLY A 51 -0.92 5.39 -16.24
N ASN A 52 -1.53 5.57 -15.08
CA ASN A 52 -1.10 4.87 -13.87
C ASN A 52 -1.32 3.36 -14.05
N ARG A 53 -0.34 2.56 -13.64
CA ARG A 53 -0.36 1.11 -13.83
C ARG A 53 -1.16 0.38 -12.74
N ASN A 54 -1.53 1.08 -11.66
CA ASN A 54 -2.33 0.54 -10.57
C ASN A 54 -3.80 0.40 -11.02
N PRO A 55 -4.30 -0.84 -11.22
CA PRO A 55 -5.65 -1.05 -11.73
C PRO A 55 -6.74 -0.63 -10.72
N LEU A 56 -6.41 -0.53 -9.42
CA LEU A 56 -7.39 -0.21 -8.39
C LEU A 56 -7.82 1.26 -8.41
N LEU A 57 -6.97 2.18 -8.91
CA LEU A 57 -7.33 3.59 -9.05
C LEU A 57 -8.50 3.82 -10.02
N TYR A 58 -8.81 2.85 -10.88
CA TYR A 58 -9.89 2.94 -11.86
C TYR A 58 -11.16 2.22 -11.39
N ARG A 59 -11.20 1.70 -10.16
CA ARG A 59 -12.36 1.02 -9.58
C ARG A 59 -13.21 1.92 -8.68
N ASP A 60 -12.80 3.19 -8.50
CA ASP A 60 -13.49 4.23 -7.71
C ASP A 60 -13.99 3.74 -6.33
N ASP A 61 -13.13 3.00 -5.61
CA ASP A 61 -13.45 2.31 -4.36
C ASP A 61 -12.57 2.77 -3.18
N GLY A 62 -12.12 4.03 -3.20
CA GLY A 62 -11.26 4.63 -2.18
C GLY A 62 -9.77 4.33 -2.33
N ALA A 63 -9.37 3.61 -3.40
CA ALA A 63 -7.97 3.32 -3.68
C ALA A 63 -7.16 4.59 -4.02
N ASP A 64 -6.01 4.76 -3.37
CA ASP A 64 -5.16 5.95 -3.50
C ASP A 64 -3.66 5.65 -3.61
N GLY A 65 -3.29 4.37 -3.72
CA GLY A 65 -1.90 3.96 -3.92
C GLY A 65 -1.73 2.45 -4.06
N LEU A 66 -0.51 1.92 -4.11
CA LEU A 66 0.77 2.63 -4.21
C LEU A 66 1.49 2.23 -5.49
N LYS A 67 1.94 0.99 -5.59
CA LYS A 67 2.91 0.61 -6.62
C LYS A 67 2.69 -0.80 -7.14
N THR A 68 2.75 -0.91 -8.47
CA THR A 68 2.84 -2.20 -9.17
C THR A 68 4.28 -2.58 -9.46
N GLY A 69 4.59 -3.87 -9.42
CA GLY A 69 5.88 -4.45 -9.78
C GLY A 69 5.73 -5.66 -10.68
N HIS A 70 6.69 -5.88 -11.57
CA HIS A 70 6.76 -7.08 -12.40
C HIS A 70 8.19 -7.30 -12.92
N THR A 71 8.70 -8.51 -12.74
CA THR A 71 9.81 -9.09 -13.51
C THR A 71 9.45 -10.54 -13.83
N GLU A 72 10.10 -11.15 -14.82
CA GLU A 72 9.87 -12.58 -15.12
C GLU A 72 10.16 -13.47 -13.91
N ALA A 73 11.23 -13.16 -13.16
CA ALA A 73 11.62 -13.92 -11.97
C ALA A 73 10.66 -13.74 -10.78
N SER A 74 10.05 -12.55 -10.65
CA SER A 74 9.23 -12.21 -9.47
C SER A 74 7.72 -12.39 -9.70
N GLY A 75 7.27 -12.47 -10.95
CA GLY A 75 5.86 -12.43 -11.32
C GLY A 75 5.25 -11.04 -11.07
N TYR A 76 3.92 -10.97 -11.02
CA TYR A 76 3.20 -9.70 -10.85
C TYR A 76 2.92 -9.41 -9.37
N GLY A 77 3.24 -8.19 -8.92
CA GLY A 77 2.98 -7.73 -7.55
C GLY A 77 2.32 -6.36 -7.49
N LEU A 78 1.64 -6.10 -6.38
CA LEU A 78 0.97 -4.83 -6.08
C LEU A 78 0.96 -4.57 -4.58
N ALA A 79 1.50 -3.42 -4.19
CA ALA A 79 1.24 -2.77 -2.92
C ALA A 79 0.12 -1.75 -3.12
N ALA A 80 -1.02 -1.97 -2.49
CA ALA A 80 -2.22 -1.16 -2.60
C ALA A 80 -2.58 -0.53 -1.26
N SER A 81 -3.22 0.63 -1.33
CA SER A 81 -3.87 1.28 -0.19
C SER A 81 -5.19 1.86 -0.63
N ALA A 82 -6.17 1.82 0.29
CA ALA A 82 -7.43 2.52 0.15
C ALA A 82 -7.89 3.04 1.51
N GLU A 83 -8.67 4.12 1.46
CA GLU A 83 -9.34 4.71 2.61
C GLU A 83 -10.85 4.75 2.37
N ARG A 84 -11.62 4.24 3.33
CA ARG A 84 -13.09 4.25 3.33
C ARG A 84 -13.56 4.60 4.72
N GLU A 85 -14.46 5.59 4.83
CA GLU A 85 -15.08 5.97 6.10
C GLU A 85 -14.05 6.23 7.23
N GLY A 86 -12.94 6.88 6.91
CA GLY A 86 -11.85 7.20 7.86
C GLY A 86 -10.95 6.02 8.25
N ARG A 87 -11.20 4.80 7.74
CA ARG A 87 -10.33 3.63 7.93
C ARG A 87 -9.47 3.40 6.69
N ARG A 88 -8.16 3.27 6.91
CA ARG A 88 -7.18 2.94 5.87
C ARG A 88 -6.76 1.48 5.94
N VAL A 89 -6.71 0.82 4.78
CA VAL A 89 -6.22 -0.56 4.65
C VAL A 89 -5.12 -0.61 3.61
N ILE A 90 -4.02 -1.28 3.96
CA ILE A 90 -2.90 -1.57 3.07
C ILE A 90 -2.89 -3.07 2.77
N VAL A 91 -2.77 -3.42 1.49
CA VAL A 91 -2.63 -4.82 1.04
C VAL A 91 -1.42 -4.91 0.14
N VAL A 92 -0.50 -5.82 0.47
CA VAL A 92 0.65 -6.15 -0.37
C VAL A 92 0.61 -7.61 -0.76
N ALA A 93 0.68 -7.89 -2.05
CA ALA A 93 0.80 -9.26 -2.56
C ALA A 93 1.69 -9.31 -3.80
N HIS A 94 2.33 -10.46 -4.00
CA HIS A 94 3.33 -10.70 -5.03
C HIS A 94 3.17 -12.10 -5.64
N GLY A 95 3.75 -12.34 -6.82
CA GLY A 95 3.85 -13.67 -7.42
C GLY A 95 2.65 -14.10 -8.26
N MET A 96 1.76 -13.16 -8.64
CA MET A 96 0.64 -13.49 -9.50
C MET A 96 1.11 -13.76 -10.94
N GLN A 97 0.33 -14.55 -11.67
CA GLN A 97 0.66 -14.98 -13.05
C GLN A 97 0.28 -13.96 -14.13
N SER A 98 -0.51 -12.93 -13.81
CA SER A 98 -0.90 -11.90 -14.80
C SER A 98 -1.30 -10.57 -14.17
N ILE A 99 -1.29 -9.52 -15.00
CA ILE A 99 -1.78 -8.17 -14.65
C ILE A 99 -3.22 -8.22 -14.10
N ARG A 100 -4.09 -9.00 -14.76
CA ARG A 100 -5.49 -9.17 -14.35
C ARG A 100 -5.58 -9.85 -12.99
N ARG A 101 -4.89 -10.98 -12.81
CA ARG A 101 -4.88 -11.72 -11.54
C ARG A 101 -4.37 -10.85 -10.39
N ARG A 102 -3.31 -10.07 -10.61
CA ARG A 102 -2.80 -9.10 -9.63
C ARG A 102 -3.88 -8.13 -9.16
N GLY A 103 -4.59 -7.47 -10.08
CA GLY A 103 -5.67 -6.54 -9.73
C GLY A 103 -6.85 -7.22 -9.03
N ASP A 104 -7.24 -8.40 -9.48
CA ASP A 104 -8.38 -9.13 -8.92
C ASP A 104 -8.09 -9.67 -7.51
N GLN A 105 -6.91 -10.26 -7.27
CA GLN A 105 -6.58 -10.81 -5.95
C GLN A 105 -6.38 -9.72 -4.90
N VAL A 106 -5.65 -8.64 -5.23
CA VAL A 106 -5.44 -7.55 -4.29
C VAL A 106 -6.75 -6.82 -4.00
N GLY A 107 -7.57 -6.55 -5.02
CA GLY A 107 -8.89 -5.95 -4.81
C GLY A 107 -9.82 -6.82 -3.95
N ARG A 108 -9.78 -8.15 -4.11
CA ARG A 108 -10.53 -9.08 -3.26
C ARG A 108 -10.09 -9.03 -1.80
N LEU A 109 -8.78 -9.05 -1.54
CA LEU A 109 -8.24 -8.95 -0.17
C LEU A 109 -8.58 -7.60 0.48
N LEU A 110 -8.49 -6.52 -0.28
CA LEU A 110 -8.85 -5.18 0.19
C LEU A 110 -10.33 -5.11 0.58
N ASN A 111 -11.22 -5.60 -0.28
CA ASN A 111 -12.66 -5.64 0.01
C ASN A 111 -13.01 -6.57 1.17
N TRP A 112 -12.34 -7.72 1.29
CA TRP A 112 -12.48 -8.61 2.45
C TRP A 112 -12.05 -7.91 3.74
N ALA A 113 -10.92 -7.18 3.73
CA ALA A 113 -10.41 -6.47 4.90
C ALA A 113 -11.31 -5.32 5.36
N PHE A 114 -12.06 -4.68 4.45
CA PHE A 114 -13.07 -3.69 4.83
C PHE A 114 -14.37 -4.33 5.32
N ARG A 115 -14.76 -5.49 4.78
CA ARG A 115 -16.02 -6.14 5.12
C ARG A 115 -15.96 -6.87 6.46
N GLU A 116 -14.87 -7.57 6.73
CA GLU A 116 -14.79 -8.48 7.88
C GLU A 116 -14.14 -7.85 9.11
N TRP A 117 -13.54 -6.66 9.00
CA TRP A 117 -12.76 -6.06 10.09
C TRP A 117 -13.13 -4.59 10.33
N GLY A 118 -13.41 -4.27 11.59
CA GLY A 118 -13.58 -2.91 12.11
C GLY A 118 -12.32 -2.39 12.80
N GLN A 119 -12.18 -1.07 12.93
CA GLN A 119 -11.17 -0.42 13.76
C GLN A 119 -11.91 0.38 14.83
N TYR A 120 -11.65 0.07 16.08
CA TYR A 120 -12.29 0.71 17.22
C TYR A 120 -11.20 1.41 18.03
N ALA A 121 -11.37 2.71 18.26
CA ALA A 121 -10.51 3.45 19.17
C ALA A 121 -10.90 3.07 20.60
N LEU A 122 -9.97 2.49 21.36
CA LEU A 122 -10.21 2.12 22.76
C LEU A 122 -9.92 3.30 23.71
N PHE A 123 -8.90 4.10 23.37
CA PHE A 123 -8.48 5.26 24.13
C PHE A 123 -7.98 6.35 23.18
N GLU A 124 -8.12 7.61 23.58
CA GLU A 124 -7.55 8.75 22.89
C GLU A 124 -6.12 9.06 23.36
N SER A 125 -5.39 9.82 22.55
CA SER A 125 -4.05 10.29 22.92
C SER A 125 -4.13 11.21 24.14
N GLY A 126 -3.47 10.81 25.24
CA GLY A 126 -3.48 11.57 26.50
C GLY A 126 -4.59 11.18 27.47
N GLU A 127 -5.45 10.23 27.11
CA GLU A 127 -6.47 9.70 28.02
C GLU A 127 -5.81 8.91 29.16
N THR A 128 -6.24 9.19 30.39
CA THR A 128 -5.79 8.44 31.56
C THR A 128 -6.50 7.10 31.59
N VAL A 129 -5.74 6.01 31.36
CA VAL A 129 -6.29 4.64 31.32
C VAL A 129 -6.39 4.01 32.72
N ALA A 130 -5.48 4.38 33.62
CA ALA A 130 -5.45 3.89 34.99
C ALA A 130 -4.62 4.80 35.89
N ASP A 131 -5.01 4.89 37.16
CA ASP A 131 -4.20 5.49 38.22
C ASP A 131 -3.39 4.40 38.94
N LEU A 132 -2.10 4.64 39.16
CA LEU A 132 -1.21 3.71 39.87
C LEU A 132 -0.64 4.38 41.12
N PRO A 133 -0.66 3.71 42.28
CA PRO A 133 -0.02 4.25 43.48
C PRO A 133 1.50 4.30 43.29
N VAL A 134 2.11 5.45 43.59
CA VAL A 134 3.57 5.63 43.63
C VAL A 134 3.98 5.88 45.07
N TRP A 135 4.98 5.14 45.55
CA TRP A 135 5.49 5.22 46.91
C TRP A 135 6.90 5.83 46.89
N LEU A 136 7.21 6.69 47.87
CA LEU A 136 8.52 7.33 48.08
C LEU A 136 9.32 6.63 49.17
#